data_AF-A0A2N7RHK6-F1
#
_entry.id   AF-A0A2N7RHK6-F1
#
_cell.length_a   1.000
_cell.length_b   1.000
_cell.length_c   1.000
_cell.angle_alpha   90.00
_cell.angle_beta   90.00
_cell.angle_gamma   90.00
#
_symmetry.space_group_name_H-M   'P 1'
#
loop_
_entity.id
_entity.type
_entity.pdbx_description
1 polymer ?
#
loop_
_entity_poly.entity_id
_entity_poly.type
_entity_poly.pdbx_seq_one_letter_code
_entity_poly.pdbx_strand_id
1 'polypeptide(L)'
;MSTINGVYRHEPSDTTLTLADGDDRTGSFTGTLSVSGTDYPLAFGNFHFRHGFSTGTVAITFSMLMADGTGQAWVMFSPDQSYARLRAMGSAADLAGEIALTGLEFVRQAP
;
A
#
# COMPACT_ATOMS: atom_id res chain seq x y z
N MET A 1 -17.40 -5.73 3.30
CA MET A 1 -15.99 -5.45 3.62
C MET A 1 -15.26 -5.41 2.29
N SER A 2 -14.51 -4.35 2.00
CA SER A 2 -13.84 -4.19 0.70
C SER A 2 -12.89 -5.37 0.44
N THR A 3 -12.80 -5.79 -0.82
CA THR A 3 -11.92 -6.89 -1.26
C THR A 3 -10.43 -6.53 -1.17
N ILE A 4 -10.10 -5.24 -1.04
CA ILE A 4 -8.73 -4.77 -0.84
C ILE A 4 -8.19 -5.10 0.56
N ASN A 5 -9.06 -5.38 1.53
CA ASN A 5 -8.63 -5.72 2.89
C ASN A 5 -7.81 -7.02 2.87
N GLY A 6 -6.70 -7.05 3.60
CA GLY A 6 -5.84 -8.23 3.68
C GLY A 6 -4.39 -7.91 4.00
N VAL A 7 -3.60 -8.98 4.10
CA VAL A 7 -2.16 -8.92 4.32
C VAL A 7 -1.45 -9.19 3.01
N TYR A 8 -0.48 -8.35 2.67
CA TYR A 8 0.29 -8.41 1.44
C TYR A 8 1.78 -8.42 1.79
N ARG A 9 2.54 -9.41 1.34
CA ARG A 9 3.97 -9.54 1.66
C ARG A 9 4.82 -9.30 0.44
N HIS A 10 5.91 -8.56 0.60
CA HIS A 10 6.93 -8.43 -0.43
C HIS A 10 8.03 -9.49 -0.21
N GLU A 11 8.06 -10.54 -1.02
CA GLU A 11 9.19 -11.47 -1.11
C GLU A 11 10.25 -10.89 -2.07
N PRO A 12 11.54 -10.86 -1.71
CA PRO A 12 12.24 -11.69 -0.72
C PRO A 12 12.35 -11.12 0.72
N SER A 13 11.72 -9.98 1.01
CA SER A 13 11.79 -9.39 2.36
C SER A 13 10.68 -9.89 3.29
N ASP A 14 10.73 -9.48 4.55
CA ASP A 14 9.61 -9.64 5.49
C ASP A 14 8.68 -8.41 5.52
N THR A 15 8.86 -7.48 4.57
CA THR A 15 8.02 -6.27 4.49
C THR A 15 6.58 -6.67 4.19
N THR A 16 5.67 -6.24 5.06
CA THR A 16 4.26 -6.62 5.00
C THR A 16 3.37 -5.38 5.02
N LEU A 17 2.47 -5.26 4.07
CA LEU A 17 1.41 -4.25 4.03
C LEU A 17 0.11 -4.91 4.48
N THR A 18 -0.50 -4.40 5.55
CA THR A 18 -1.84 -4.79 5.99
C THR A 18 -2.80 -3.67 5.66
N LEU A 19 -3.79 -3.96 4.83
CA LEU A 19 -4.88 -3.03 4.48
C LEU A 19 -6.14 -3.44 5.24
N ALA A 20 -6.76 -2.47 5.93
CA ALA A 20 -7.93 -2.65 6.77
C ALA A 20 -8.96 -1.55 6.50
N ASP A 21 -10.20 -1.79 6.95
CA ASP A 21 -11.30 -0.83 6.89
C ASP A 21 -11.54 -0.17 5.52
N GLY A 22 -11.23 -0.89 4.42
CA GLY A 22 -11.50 -0.43 3.07
C GLY A 22 -12.98 -0.14 2.84
N ASP A 23 -13.28 1.07 2.39
CA ASP A 23 -14.61 1.54 2.02
C ASP A 23 -14.68 1.84 0.53
N ASP A 24 -15.34 0.96 -0.22
CA ASP A 24 -15.48 1.08 -1.68
C ASP A 24 -16.30 2.31 -2.11
N ARG A 25 -17.06 2.94 -1.20
CA ARG A 25 -17.86 4.14 -1.51
C ARG A 25 -17.00 5.40 -1.59
N THR A 26 -15.98 5.47 -0.75
CA THR A 26 -15.11 6.64 -0.60
C THR A 26 -13.71 6.39 -1.13
N GLY A 27 -13.35 5.12 -1.36
CA GLY A 27 -12.02 4.70 -1.74
C GLY A 27 -11.01 4.86 -0.61
N SER A 28 -11.42 4.97 0.66
CA SER A 28 -10.48 5.10 1.78
C SER A 28 -10.17 3.76 2.43
N PHE A 29 -9.00 3.65 3.06
CA PHE A 29 -8.63 2.53 3.92
C PHE A 29 -7.69 2.98 5.04
N THR A 30 -7.60 2.15 6.08
CA THR A 30 -6.53 2.20 7.09
C THR A 30 -5.53 1.08 6.84
N GLY A 31 -4.39 1.11 7.52
CA GLY A 31 -3.43 0.03 7.40
C GLY A 31 -2.12 0.26 8.12
N THR A 32 -1.22 -0.69 7.91
CA THR A 32 0.12 -0.71 8.49
C THR A 32 1.10 -1.25 7.46
N LEU A 33 2.24 -0.57 7.28
CA LEU A 33 3.40 -1.16 6.64
C LEU A 33 4.37 -1.62 7.73
N SER A 34 4.62 -2.92 7.81
CA SER A 34 5.63 -3.51 8.69
C SER A 34 6.92 -3.67 7.92
N VAL A 35 8.00 -3.02 8.38
CA VAL A 35 9.33 -3.10 7.77
C VAL A 35 10.30 -3.60 8.83
N SER A 36 10.97 -4.73 8.58
CA SER A 36 11.90 -5.36 9.53
C SER A 36 11.32 -5.54 10.94
N GLY A 37 10.02 -5.89 11.03
CA GLY A 37 9.32 -6.12 12.29
C GLY A 37 8.88 -4.85 13.03
N THR A 38 9.05 -3.66 12.44
CA THR A 38 8.50 -2.40 12.97
C THR A 38 7.29 -1.98 12.17
N ASP A 39 6.18 -1.74 12.86
CA ASP A 39 4.90 -1.38 12.27
C ASP A 39 4.74 0.15 12.16
N TYR A 40 4.47 0.61 10.93
CA TYR A 40 4.21 2.02 10.62
C TYR A 40 2.75 2.18 10.15
N PRO A 41 1.89 2.83 10.96
CA PRO A 41 0.53 3.14 10.55
C PRO A 41 0.50 4.02 9.30
N LEU A 42 -0.44 3.74 8.40
CA LEU A 42 -0.68 4.60 7.24
C LEU A 42 -1.38 5.88 7.69
N ALA A 43 -0.82 7.03 7.33
CA ALA A 43 -1.37 8.35 7.66
C ALA A 43 -2.52 8.74 6.72
N PHE A 44 -2.46 8.31 5.47
CA PHE A 44 -3.51 8.48 4.47
C PHE A 44 -3.49 7.27 3.53
N GLY A 45 -4.66 6.75 3.18
CA GLY A 45 -4.82 5.64 2.24
C GLY A 45 -6.01 5.87 1.34
N ASN A 46 -5.80 5.81 0.03
CA ASN A 46 -6.85 5.90 -0.98
C ASN A 46 -6.65 4.89 -2.11
N PHE A 47 -7.74 4.37 -2.66
CA PHE A 47 -7.75 3.57 -3.86
C PHE A 47 -8.84 4.06 -4.80
N HIS A 48 -8.51 4.12 -6.09
CA HIS A 48 -9.42 4.62 -7.10
C HIS A 48 -9.88 3.48 -7.99
N PHE A 49 -11.19 3.21 -7.97
CA PHE A 49 -11.83 2.37 -8.97
C PHE A 49 -12.20 3.19 -10.20
N ARG A 50 -12.06 2.61 -11.39
CA ARG A 50 -12.79 3.12 -12.55
C ARG A 50 -14.25 2.69 -12.40
N HIS A 51 -15.11 3.63 -12.05
CA HIS A 51 -16.55 3.40 -11.90
C HIS A 51 -17.11 2.72 -13.16
N GLY A 52 -17.82 1.59 -12.99
CA GLY A 52 -18.46 0.85 -14.08
C GLY A 52 -17.65 -0.29 -14.72
N PHE A 53 -16.42 -0.57 -14.24
CA PHE A 53 -15.63 -1.72 -14.71
C PHE A 53 -15.41 -2.73 -13.58
N SER A 54 -15.96 -3.94 -13.75
CA SER A 54 -15.74 -5.09 -12.86
C SER A 54 -14.38 -5.77 -13.06
N THR A 55 -13.57 -5.25 -13.99
CA THR A 55 -12.21 -5.70 -14.31
C THR A 55 -11.35 -4.49 -14.68
N GLY A 56 -10.08 -4.50 -14.31
CA GLY A 56 -9.13 -3.48 -14.77
C GLY A 56 -8.24 -2.93 -13.67
N THR A 57 -7.32 -2.05 -14.05
CA THR A 57 -6.27 -1.57 -13.15
C THR A 57 -6.82 -0.65 -12.08
N VAL A 58 -6.50 -0.96 -10.82
CA VAL A 58 -6.74 -0.10 -9.65
C VAL A 58 -5.43 0.51 -9.22
N ALA A 59 -5.44 1.84 -9.05
CA ALA A 59 -4.36 2.55 -8.38
C ALA A 59 -4.67 2.67 -6.89
N ILE A 60 -3.69 2.34 -6.06
CA ILE A 60 -3.72 2.44 -4.61
C ILE A 60 -2.62 3.40 -4.22
N THR A 61 -2.90 4.38 -3.37
CA THR A 61 -1.92 5.34 -2.89
C THR A 61 -2.01 5.46 -1.39
N PHE A 62 -0.87 5.54 -0.72
CA PHE A 62 -0.83 5.87 0.69
C PHE A 62 0.43 6.62 1.05
N SER A 63 0.41 7.23 2.24
CA SER A 63 1.58 7.84 2.85
C SER A 63 1.71 7.43 4.31
N MET A 64 2.93 7.51 4.83
CA MET A 64 3.23 7.25 6.23
C MET A 64 4.42 8.09 6.71
N LEU A 65 4.59 8.15 8.02
CA LEU A 65 5.74 8.76 8.67
C LEU A 65 6.45 7.69 9.50
N MET A 66 7.75 7.54 9.28
CA MET A 66 8.58 6.66 10.08
C MET A 66 9.01 7.33 11.39
N ALA A 67 9.47 6.53 12.35
CA ALA A 67 9.85 7.01 13.68
C ALA A 67 11.05 7.97 13.66
N ASP A 68 11.89 7.90 12.64
CA ASP A 68 13.04 8.79 12.41
C ASP A 68 12.66 10.09 11.69
N GLY A 69 11.37 10.29 11.38
CA GLY A 69 10.86 11.45 10.65
C GLY A 69 10.89 11.30 9.13
N THR A 70 11.32 10.16 8.59
CA THR A 70 11.27 9.90 7.16
C THR A 70 9.82 9.80 6.68
N GLY A 71 9.44 10.70 5.78
CA GLY A 71 8.14 10.67 5.12
C GLY A 71 8.18 9.74 3.93
N GLN A 72 7.16 8.89 3.78
CA GLN A 72 7.01 8.04 2.61
C GLN A 72 5.67 8.22 1.92
N ALA A 73 5.68 8.11 0.60
CA ALA A 73 4.50 8.06 -0.24
C ALA A 73 4.62 6.91 -1.23
N TRP A 74 3.53 6.20 -1.47
CA TRP A 74 3.49 5.01 -2.30
C TRP A 74 2.37 5.11 -3.31
N VAL A 75 2.65 4.64 -4.53
CA VAL A 75 1.65 4.29 -5.53
C VAL A 75 1.77 2.82 -5.86
N MET A 76 0.64 2.12 -5.96
CA MET A 76 0.58 0.70 -6.26
C MET A 76 -0.51 0.40 -7.27
N PHE A 77 -0.33 -0.67 -8.03
CA PHE A 77 -1.26 -1.09 -9.05
C PHE A 77 -1.66 -2.55 -8.86
N SER A 78 -2.97 -2.79 -8.80
CA SER A 78 -3.59 -4.11 -9.00
C SER A 78 -4.08 -4.18 -10.45
N PRO A 79 -3.61 -5.13 -11.27
CA PRO A 79 -3.95 -5.15 -12.70
C PRO A 79 -5.41 -5.49 -13.01
N ASP A 80 -6.07 -6.26 -12.14
CA ASP A 80 -7.33 -6.95 -12.44
C ASP A 80 -8.38 -6.89 -11.32
N GLN A 81 -8.23 -6.02 -10.31
CA GLN A 81 -9.10 -5.93 -9.12
C GLN A 81 -9.16 -7.20 -8.24
N SER A 82 -8.39 -8.26 -8.55
CA SER A 82 -8.29 -9.42 -7.66
C SER A 82 -7.45 -9.13 -6.42
N TYR A 83 -6.59 -8.10 -6.51
CA TYR A 83 -5.59 -7.74 -5.52
C TYR A 83 -4.64 -8.89 -5.18
N ALA A 84 -4.50 -9.90 -6.06
CA ALA A 84 -3.56 -11.00 -5.81
C ALA A 84 -2.10 -10.51 -5.75
N ARG A 85 -1.78 -9.47 -6.54
CA ARG A 85 -0.48 -8.81 -6.58
C ARG A 85 -0.62 -7.31 -6.70
N LEU A 86 0.21 -6.57 -5.96
CA LEU A 86 0.30 -5.12 -6.01
C LEU A 86 1.72 -4.73 -6.43
N ARG A 87 1.85 -4.09 -7.59
CA ARG A 87 3.15 -3.54 -8.05
C ARG A 87 3.27 -2.13 -7.55
N ALA A 88 4.30 -1.86 -6.77
CA ALA A 88 4.42 -0.66 -5.96
C ALA A 88 5.69 0.12 -6.27
N MET A 89 5.57 1.44 -6.24
CA MET A 89 6.71 2.36 -6.20
C MET A 89 6.50 3.34 -5.05
N GLY A 90 7.51 3.43 -4.19
CA GLY A 90 7.56 4.32 -3.04
C GLY A 90 8.63 5.37 -3.21
N SER A 91 8.38 6.56 -2.67
CA SER A 91 9.38 7.59 -2.43
C SER A 91 9.57 7.76 -0.93
N ALA A 92 10.81 7.99 -0.50
CA ALA A 92 11.15 8.39 0.85
C ALA A 92 11.89 9.73 0.83
N ALA A 93 11.58 10.61 1.77
CA ALA A 93 12.32 11.84 2.03
C ALA A 93 12.60 11.95 3.52
N ASP A 94 13.87 12.07 3.89
CA ASP A 94 14.28 12.21 5.29
C ASP A 94 14.37 13.68 5.72
N LEU A 95 14.69 13.92 6.99
CA LEU A 95 14.82 15.26 7.55
C LEU A 95 16.09 16.00 7.08
N ALA A 96 17.04 15.31 6.45
CA ALA A 96 18.20 15.93 5.81
C ALA A 96 17.91 16.38 4.36
N GLY A 97 16.75 16.01 3.82
CA GLY A 97 16.34 16.30 2.45
C GLY A 97 16.83 15.27 1.43
N GLU A 98 17.37 14.14 1.88
CA GLU A 98 17.75 13.04 1.01
C GLU A 98 16.50 12.32 0.50
N ILE A 99 16.52 11.95 -0.78
CA ILE A 99 15.39 11.30 -1.45
C ILE A 99 15.80 9.93 -1.96
N ALA A 100 14.94 8.93 -1.73
CA ALA A 100 15.09 7.59 -2.28
C ALA A 100 13.81 7.13 -2.99
N LEU A 101 13.98 6.25 -3.98
CA LEU A 101 12.89 5.57 -4.67
C LEU A 101 13.03 4.05 -4.48
N THR A 102 11.93 3.39 -4.19
CA THR A 102 11.88 1.94 -3.93
C THR A 102 10.79 1.30 -4.75
N GLY A 103 11.12 0.29 -5.56
CA GLY A 103 10.13 -0.53 -6.27
C GLY A 103 9.94 -1.87 -5.57
N LEU A 104 8.71 -2.25 -5.25
CA LEU A 104 8.36 -3.52 -4.61
C LEU A 104 7.21 -4.20 -5.37
N GLU A 105 7.10 -5.53 -5.24
CA GLU A 105 5.87 -6.26 -5.56
C GLU A 105 5.36 -6.95 -4.30
N PHE A 106 4.12 -6.68 -3.93
CA PHE A 106 3.47 -7.35 -2.80
C PHE A 106 2.50 -8.42 -3.29
N VAL A 107 2.53 -9.58 -2.65
CA VAL A 107 1.64 -10.71 -2.95
C VAL A 107 0.67 -10.88 -1.79
N ARG A 108 -0.62 -10.97 -2.09
CA ARG A 108 -1.66 -11.19 -1.08
C ARG A 108 -1.47 -12.54 -0.43
N GLN A 109 -1.51 -12.57 0.89
CA GLN A 109 -1.43 -13.80 1.67
C GLN A 109 -2.82 -14.44 1.73
N ALA A 110 -2.87 -15.77 1.74
CA ALA A 110 -4.11 -16.49 1.97
C ALA A 110 -4.65 -16.13 3.38
N PRO A 111 -5.99 -16.06 3.56
CA PRO A 111 -6.60 -15.87 4.87
C PRO A 111 -6.19 -16.96 5.86
#